data_AF-A0A2C8F7H6-F1
#
_entry.id   AF-A0A2C8F7H6-F1
#
_cell.length_a   1.000
_cell.length_b   1.000
_cell.length_c   1.000
_cell.angle_alpha   90.00
_cell.angle_beta   90.00
_cell.angle_gamma   90.00
#
_symmetry.space_group_name_H-M   'P 1'
#
loop_
_entity.id
_entity.type
_entity.pdbx_description
1 polymer ?
#
loop_
_entity_poly.entity_id
_entity_poly.type
_entity_poly.pdbx_seq_one_letter_code
_entity_poly.pdbx_strand_id
1 'polypeptide(L)'
;MVRISGESAGIEGGEGVFLICNCWLAQCMAEMGRLEEAQTLLKRIEETANPLGLFAEEYDPKKGMLLGNYPQAFTHLGYVLAVMRVLEQQGPPEK
;
A
#
# COMPACT_ATOMS: atom_id res chain seq x y z
N MET A 1 -0.62 -2.73 -8.86
CA MET A 1 0.29 -3.09 -9.97
C MET A 1 0.70 -4.54 -9.73
N VAL A 2 0.46 -5.45 -10.69
CA VAL A 2 0.99 -6.82 -10.62
C VAL A 2 2.42 -6.79 -11.16
N ARG A 3 3.33 -7.57 -10.59
CA ARG A 3 4.69 -7.71 -11.15
C ARG A 3 4.57 -8.34 -12.55
N ILE A 4 5.22 -7.79 -13.58
CA ILE A 4 5.41 -8.52 -14.83
C ILE A 4 6.41 -9.63 -14.51
N SER A 5 5.95 -10.88 -14.61
CA SER A 5 6.68 -12.10 -14.28
C SER A 5 7.90 -12.27 -15.20
N GLY A 6 8.99 -11.61 -14.83
CA GLY A 6 10.34 -11.92 -15.25
C GLY A 6 11.01 -12.70 -14.12
N GLU A 7 11.11 -14.01 -14.33
CA GLU A 7 11.79 -15.02 -13.51
C GLU A 7 11.30 -15.17 -12.06
N SER A 8 10.71 -16.34 -11.81
CA SER A 8 10.30 -16.86 -10.51
C SER A 8 11.49 -16.98 -9.56
N ALA A 9 11.81 -15.90 -8.86
CA ALA A 9 12.78 -15.90 -7.77
C ALA A 9 12.17 -16.60 -6.54
N GLY A 10 12.09 -17.93 -6.57
CA GLY A 10 12.11 -18.78 -5.38
C GLY A 10 11.08 -18.53 -4.27
N ILE A 11 9.86 -18.09 -4.59
CA ILE A 11 8.82 -17.84 -3.57
C ILE A 11 7.95 -19.09 -3.38
N GLU A 12 8.18 -19.84 -2.29
CA GLU A 12 7.22 -20.81 -1.77
C GLU A 12 6.06 -20.06 -1.10
N GLY A 13 5.04 -19.74 -1.90
CA GLY A 13 3.88 -18.97 -1.49
C GLY A 13 3.38 -18.22 -2.71
N GLY A 14 2.18 -18.54 -3.19
CA GLY A 14 1.66 -17.96 -4.43
C GLY A 14 1.76 -16.43 -4.49
N GLU A 15 1.89 -15.88 -5.69
CA GLU A 15 2.12 -14.45 -5.92
C GLU A 15 1.05 -13.58 -5.23
N GLY A 16 1.47 -12.76 -4.28
CA GLY A 16 0.63 -11.76 -3.62
C GLY A 16 0.68 -10.40 -4.35
N VAL A 17 -0.12 -9.44 -3.88
CA VAL A 17 -0.06 -8.06 -4.38
C VAL A 17 0.95 -7.25 -3.59
N PHE A 18 1.88 -6.57 -4.27
CA PHE A 18 2.86 -5.69 -3.63
C PHE A 18 2.17 -4.44 -3.06
N LEU A 19 2.20 -4.29 -1.74
CA LEU A 19 1.48 -3.23 -1.03
C LEU A 19 2.04 -1.83 -1.35
N ILE A 20 3.36 -1.71 -1.53
CA ILE A 20 3.99 -0.43 -1.91
C ILE A 20 3.45 0.14 -3.22
N CYS A 21 3.08 -0.71 -4.19
CA CYS A 21 2.53 -0.24 -5.45
C CYS A 21 1.16 0.43 -5.27
N ASN A 22 0.36 -0.02 -4.30
CA ASN A 22 -0.90 0.65 -3.98
C ASN A 22 -0.65 1.98 -3.27
N CYS A 23 0.41 2.10 -2.48
CA CYS A 23 0.83 3.38 -1.89
C CYS A 23 1.20 4.40 -2.97
N TRP A 24 1.98 4.00 -3.98
CA TRP A 24 2.31 4.86 -5.12
C TRP A 24 1.08 5.23 -5.94
N LEU A 25 0.13 4.30 -6.12
CA LEU A 25 -1.14 4.61 -6.79
C LEU A 25 -1.94 5.66 -6.02
N ALA A 26 -2.01 5.57 -4.70
CA ALA A 26 -2.66 6.57 -3.85
C ALA A 26 -2.00 7.95 -3.98
N GLN A 27 -0.65 8.01 -4.03
CA GLN A 27 0.08 9.26 -4.32
C GLN A 27 -0.32 9.84 -5.67
N CYS A 28 -0.29 9.05 -6.74
CA CYS A 28 -0.71 9.52 -8.06
C CYS A 28 -2.16 10.02 -8.07
N MET A 29 -3.08 9.33 -7.39
CA MET A 29 -4.47 9.77 -7.25
C MET A 29 -4.55 11.13 -6.55
N ALA A 30 -3.81 11.33 -5.47
CA ALA A 30 -3.76 12.60 -4.76
C ALA A 30 -3.22 13.74 -5.66
N GLU A 31 -2.16 13.50 -6.43
CA GLU A 31 -1.61 14.48 -7.38
C GLU A 31 -2.58 14.83 -8.52
N MET A 32 -3.46 13.90 -8.89
CA MET A 32 -4.51 14.14 -9.88
C MET A 32 -5.74 14.86 -9.27
N GLY A 33 -5.70 15.25 -7.99
CA GLY A 33 -6.84 15.84 -7.27
C GLY A 33 -7.93 14.83 -6.91
N ARG A 34 -7.69 13.53 -7.08
CA ARG A 34 -8.64 12.43 -6.80
C ARG A 34 -8.53 12.01 -5.33
N LEU A 35 -8.75 12.95 -4.41
CA LEU A 35 -8.46 12.79 -2.99
C LEU A 35 -9.34 11.75 -2.28
N GLU A 36 -10.62 11.66 -2.64
CA GLU A 36 -11.53 10.65 -2.06
C GLU A 36 -11.11 9.22 -2.42
N GLU A 37 -10.69 9.01 -3.67
CA GLU A 37 -10.20 7.72 -4.15
C GLU A 37 -8.87 7.35 -3.49
N ALA A 38 -7.95 8.31 -3.36
CA ALA A 38 -6.68 8.13 -2.66
C ALA A 38 -6.90 7.71 -1.19
N GLN A 39 -7.79 8.40 -0.47
CA GLN A 39 -8.13 8.05 0.91
C GLN A 39 -8.79 6.67 1.03
N THR A 40 -9.69 6.34 0.11
CA THR A 40 -10.35 5.03 0.07
C THR A 40 -9.32 3.92 -0.14
N LEU A 41 -8.33 4.14 -1.00
CA LEU A 41 -7.26 3.18 -1.22
C LEU A 41 -6.35 3.07 0.00
N LEU A 42 -6.01 4.17 0.67
CA LEU A 42 -5.21 4.15 1.90
C LEU A 42 -5.90 3.33 3.01
N LYS A 43 -7.20 3.53 3.23
CA LYS A 43 -7.97 2.72 4.20
C LYS A 43 -7.93 1.23 3.88
N ARG A 44 -8.02 0.85 2.61
CA ARG A 44 -7.87 -0.55 2.19
C ARG A 44 -6.47 -1.10 2.43
N ILE A 45 -5.43 -0.27 2.34
CA ILE A 45 -4.06 -0.68 2.67
C ILE A 45 -3.95 -0.89 4.19
N GLU A 46 -4.53 -0.01 5.02
CA GLU A 46 -4.56 -0.17 6.48
C GLU A 46 -5.21 -1.49 6.92
N GLU A 47 -6.27 -1.93 6.24
CA GLU A 47 -6.93 -3.21 6.49
C GLU A 47 -6.01 -4.43 6.28
N THR A 48 -4.90 -4.27 5.55
CA THR A 48 -3.90 -5.34 5.35
C THR A 48 -2.86 -5.41 6.47
N ALA A 49 -2.73 -4.37 7.30
CA ALA A 49 -1.77 -4.39 8.41
C ALA A 49 -2.17 -5.42 9.47
N ASN A 50 -1.17 -5.91 10.21
CA ASN A 50 -1.45 -6.71 11.40
C ASN A 50 -2.05 -5.84 12.54
N PRO A 51 -2.45 -6.43 13.67
CA PRO A 51 -2.96 -5.67 14.82
C PRO A 51 -1.99 -4.63 15.43
N LEU A 52 -0.70 -4.70 15.10
CA LEU A 52 0.31 -3.71 15.52
C LEU A 52 0.50 -2.59 14.49
N GLY A 53 -0.25 -2.57 13.39
CA GLY A 53 -0.12 -1.60 12.31
C GLY A 53 1.06 -1.87 11.36
N LEU A 54 1.61 -3.08 11.36
CA LEU A 54 2.78 -3.44 10.55
C LEU A 54 2.38 -4.08 9.23
N PHE A 55 2.99 -3.62 8.14
CA PHE A 55 2.79 -4.13 6.79
C PHE A 55 3.86 -5.14 6.36
N ALA A 56 3.49 -6.08 5.49
CA ALA A 56 4.44 -6.91 4.75
C ALA A 56 4.74 -6.33 3.37
N GLU A 57 5.58 -7.03 2.62
CA GLU A 57 5.86 -6.72 1.22
C GLU A 57 4.66 -6.99 0.32
N GLU A 58 4.05 -8.14 0.52
CA GLU A 58 2.93 -8.64 -0.27
C GLU A 58 1.72 -8.96 0.61
N TYR A 59 0.55 -8.98 0.00
CA TYR A 59 -0.69 -9.43 0.62
C TYR A 59 -1.43 -10.38 -0.32
N ASP A 60 -1.91 -11.51 0.19
CA ASP A 60 -2.82 -12.40 -0.52
C ASP A 60 -4.27 -11.99 -0.19
N PRO A 61 -5.00 -11.32 -1.10
CA PRO A 61 -6.37 -10.92 -0.85
C PRO A 61 -7.36 -12.09 -0.83
N LYS A 62 -7.01 -13.26 -1.38
CA LYS A 62 -7.88 -14.45 -1.35
C LYS A 62 -7.81 -15.15 0.00
N LYS A 63 -6.62 -15.17 0.61
CA LYS A 63 -6.40 -15.82 1.92
C LYS A 63 -6.46 -14.83 3.08
N GLY A 64 -6.36 -13.53 2.82
CA GLY A 64 -6.27 -12.51 3.86
C GLY A 64 -4.97 -12.59 4.64
N MET A 65 -3.85 -12.86 3.96
CA MET A 65 -2.57 -13.14 4.61
C MET A 65 -1.45 -12.21 4.12
N LEU A 66 -0.62 -11.79 5.07
CA LEU A 66 0.65 -11.13 4.80
C LEU A 66 1.65 -12.12 4.19
N LEU A 67 2.34 -11.70 3.13
CA LEU A 67 3.32 -12.50 2.38
C LEU A 67 4.64 -11.73 2.22
N GLY A 68 5.71 -12.49 1.94
CA GLY A 68 7.03 -11.92 1.68
C GLY A 68 7.69 -11.33 2.93
N ASN A 69 8.54 -10.33 2.72
CA ASN A 69 9.29 -9.70 3.82
C ASN A 69 8.36 -9.06 4.85
N TYR A 70 8.65 -9.27 6.13
CA TYR A 70 7.82 -8.74 7.22
C TYR A 70 8.65 -8.46 8.50
N PRO A 71 8.52 -7.27 9.12
CA PRO A 71 7.84 -6.07 8.62
C PRO A 71 8.63 -5.44 7.46
N GLN A 72 7.95 -5.06 6.37
CA GLN A 72 8.64 -4.53 5.19
C GLN A 72 8.80 -3.01 5.26
N ALA A 73 10.02 -2.53 5.48
CA ALA A 73 10.33 -1.11 5.65
C ALA A 73 9.84 -0.24 4.47
N PHE A 74 10.02 -0.73 3.24
CA PHE A 74 9.61 0.02 2.05
C PHE A 74 8.09 0.20 1.94
N THR A 75 7.29 -0.79 2.33
CA THR A 75 5.83 -0.65 2.36
C THR A 75 5.41 0.41 3.36
N HIS A 76 6.02 0.44 4.55
CA HIS A 76 5.75 1.48 5.56
C HIS A 76 6.13 2.88 5.06
N LEU A 77 7.32 3.01 4.44
CA LEU A 77 7.74 4.29 3.86
C LEU A 77 6.78 4.74 2.76
N GLY A 78 6.37 3.84 1.86
CA GLY A 78 5.40 4.11 0.82
C GLY A 78 4.07 4.61 1.38
N TYR A 79 3.58 3.97 2.45
CA TYR A 79 2.34 4.34 3.13
C TYR A 79 2.42 5.75 3.73
N VAL A 80 3.47 6.05 4.51
CA VAL A 80 3.67 7.38 5.12
C VAL A 80 3.74 8.47 4.05
N LEU A 81 4.50 8.26 2.97
CA LEU A 81 4.59 9.22 1.87
C LEU A 81 3.24 9.45 1.19
N ALA A 82 2.43 8.42 1.05
CA ALA A 82 1.09 8.52 0.46
C ALA A 82 0.13 9.31 1.35
N VAL A 83 0.13 9.05 2.66
CA VAL A 83 -0.65 9.82 3.64
C VAL A 83 -0.22 11.29 3.64
N MET A 84 1.08 11.56 3.70
CA MET A 84 1.60 12.93 3.63
C MET A 84 1.14 13.66 2.36
N ARG A 85 1.22 13.01 1.20
CA ARG A 85 0.77 13.59 -0.07
C ARG A 85 -0.72 13.91 -0.08
N VAL A 86 -1.56 13.02 0.48
CA VAL A 86 -3.01 13.27 0.59
C VAL A 86 -3.29 14.47 1.50
N LEU A 87 -2.61 14.57 2.65
CA LEU A 87 -2.78 15.68 3.59
C LEU A 87 -2.31 17.02 2.99
N GLU A 88 -1.20 17.03 2.27
CA GLU A 88 -0.71 18.22 1.55
C GLU A 88 -1.75 18.76 0.57
N GLN A 89 -2.43 17.87 -0.17
CA GLN A 89 -3.40 18.25 -1.19
C GLN A 89 -4.78 18.60 -0.62
N GLN A 90 -5.15 18.09 0.56
CA GLN A 90 -6.41 18.45 1.23
C GLN A 90 -6.39 19.88 1.81
N GLY A 91 -5.20 20.41 2.08
CA GLY A 91 -5.06 21.65 2.84
C GLY A 91 -5.31 21.45 4.34
N PRO A 92 -5.17 22.51 5.16
CA PRO A 92 -5.36 22.42 6.60
C PRO A 92 -6.81 22.03 6.93
N PRO A 93 -7.05 21.21 7.98
CA PRO A 93 -8.40 20.89 8.42
C PRO A 93 -9.15 22.16 8.82
N GLU A 94 -10.42 22.27 8.42
CA GLU A 94 -11.31 23.35 8.89
C GLU A 94 -11.44 23.29 10.42
N LYS A 95 -11.41 24.45 11.07
CA LYS A 95 -11.37 24.61 12.54
C LYS A 95 -12.71 24.29 13.20
#